data_AF-A0A267GF72-F1
#
_entry.id   AF-A0A267GF72-F1
#
_cell.length_a   1.000
_cell.length_b   1.000
_cell.length_c   1.000
_cell.angle_alpha   90.00
_cell.angle_beta   90.00
_cell.angle_gamma   90.00
#
_symmetry.space_group_name_H-M   'P 1'
#
loop_
_entity.id
_entity.type
_entity.pdbx_description
1 polymer ?
#
loop_
_entity_poly.entity_id
_entity_poly.type
_entity_poly.pdbx_seq_one_letter_code
_entity_poly.pdbx_strand_id
1 'polypeptide(L)'
;MAQRPNNSSRRTPKSEETSASHVITKDTLDSHIESVSSKADRTSVLSSRFRPDEHITINYSRVYYSQPVRSQPLTKVIEKSHLMQWQGQKFKCRIGITLENSTPDSDWTIGLAQACDYLELSNQFEAAGRYQWEFHPTKSGLHKMVNDSNGLQWPFYSHETCLLEIVAGRPLFYSSFELHFSDFFYPTMQWGMRRNKQTSWLTDVERVQHFKVWLVAIKRGKNHPKDGFPVCSYSQFRPELDELYVLQAMEWKYHIGLKFDCHMPLGRRCKSINDAQSEQPRVLQTVDPIPTSALVPPNCNSCQSLIFYPQDKNDVLLLKAKPADIVVPWDRWREDMTMGYSNVANFNCPTPLPNLFPCYSGDPLLESKFSSNRSSTPTNVVRRGFAGRCSSKRR
;
A
#
# COMPACT_ATOMS: atom_id res chain seq x y z
N MET A 1 7.39 60.50 50.86
CA MET A 1 8.87 60.56 50.98
C MET A 1 9.37 59.14 51.27
N ALA A 2 10.52 58.75 50.72
CA ALA A 2 11.18 57.43 50.81
C ALA A 2 10.59 56.33 49.91
N GLN A 3 11.18 56.06 48.73
CA GLN A 3 12.37 55.23 48.42
C GLN A 3 12.12 53.71 48.51
N ARG A 4 12.25 53.04 47.35
CA ARG A 4 12.29 51.58 47.17
C ARG A 4 13.62 51.00 47.66
N PRO A 5 13.64 49.71 47.99
CA PRO A 5 14.80 48.86 47.72
C PRO A 5 14.47 47.57 46.94
N ASN A 6 15.55 46.98 46.45
CA ASN A 6 15.72 45.89 45.50
C ASN A 6 15.70 44.49 46.14
N ASN A 7 15.33 43.50 45.31
CA ASN A 7 15.76 42.10 45.21
C ASN A 7 16.12 41.26 46.46
N SER A 8 15.42 40.13 46.62
CA SER A 8 16.06 38.82 46.82
C SER A 8 15.13 37.66 46.41
N SER A 9 15.75 36.53 46.10
CA SER A 9 15.28 35.38 45.34
C SER A 9 14.73 34.23 46.21
N ARG A 10 13.74 33.47 45.69
CA ARG A 10 13.65 32.01 45.92
C ARG A 10 12.57 31.30 45.06
N ARG A 11 13.06 30.43 44.18
CA ARG A 11 12.59 29.13 43.66
C ARG A 11 11.08 28.77 43.67
N THR A 12 10.62 28.30 42.52
CA THR A 12 9.68 27.16 42.34
C THR A 12 10.04 26.36 41.07
N PRO A 13 9.60 25.07 40.97
CA PRO A 13 10.38 23.99 40.35
C PRO A 13 10.08 23.71 38.86
N LYS A 14 11.00 22.93 38.26
CA LYS A 14 11.02 22.39 36.89
C LYS A 14 9.70 21.76 36.46
N SER A 15 9.18 22.18 35.31
CA SER A 15 8.16 21.48 34.54
C SER A 15 8.81 20.56 33.49
N GLU A 16 8.22 19.38 33.34
CA GLU A 16 8.56 18.29 32.45
C GLU A 16 8.60 18.70 30.97
N GLU A 17 9.63 18.26 30.25
CA GLU A 17 9.74 18.40 28.79
C GLU A 17 8.81 17.38 28.11
N THR A 18 7.71 17.88 27.56
CA THR A 18 6.88 17.16 26.58
C THR A 18 7.60 17.11 25.23
N SER A 19 7.81 15.90 24.72
CA SER A 19 8.39 15.60 23.41
C SER A 19 7.60 16.25 22.27
N ALA A 20 8.13 17.34 21.71
CA ALA A 20 7.59 17.97 20.51
C ALA A 20 7.94 17.14 19.27
N SER A 21 6.92 16.75 18.51
CA SER A 21 7.04 16.19 17.16
C SER A 21 7.75 17.19 16.24
N HIS A 22 8.98 16.91 15.84
CA HIS A 22 9.71 17.74 14.89
C HIS A 22 9.06 17.65 13.50
N VAL A 23 8.39 18.73 13.10
CA VAL A 23 7.88 18.96 11.75
C VAL A 23 9.06 19.34 10.85
N ILE A 24 9.35 18.51 9.84
CA ILE A 24 10.43 18.74 8.87
C ILE A 24 9.79 19.18 7.54
N THR A 25 10.18 20.34 7.01
CA THR A 25 9.58 20.92 5.79
C THR A 25 10.21 20.35 4.52
N LYS A 26 9.56 20.58 3.36
CA LYS A 26 10.11 20.22 2.04
C LYS A 26 11.49 20.83 1.82
N ASP A 27 11.68 22.07 2.23
CA ASP A 27 12.96 22.78 2.09
C ASP A 27 14.07 22.12 2.93
N THR A 28 13.74 21.60 4.12
CA THR A 28 14.71 20.86 4.93
C THR A 28 15.11 19.52 4.27
N LEU A 29 14.22 18.93 3.47
CA LEU A 29 14.47 17.69 2.74
C LEU A 29 15.34 17.92 1.50
N ASP A 30 15.05 18.97 0.74
CA ASP A 30 15.81 19.35 -0.46
C ASP A 30 17.25 19.76 -0.08
N SER A 31 17.43 20.51 1.02
CA SER A 31 18.77 20.84 1.55
C SER A 31 19.55 19.61 2.06
N HIS A 32 18.85 18.57 2.55
CA HIS A 32 19.51 17.32 2.96
C HIS A 32 20.04 16.55 1.74
N ILE A 33 19.27 16.50 0.64
CA ILE A 33 19.65 15.86 -0.62
C ILE A 33 20.87 16.53 -1.26
N GLU A 34 20.93 17.86 -1.24
CA GLU A 34 22.11 18.63 -1.71
C GLU A 34 23.36 18.34 -0.86
N SER A 35 23.20 18.22 0.46
CA SER A 35 24.32 17.91 1.36
C SER A 35 24.90 16.50 1.14
N VAL A 36 24.05 15.52 0.84
CA VAL A 36 24.45 14.12 0.57
C VAL A 36 25.14 14.00 -0.79
N SER A 37 24.65 14.72 -1.81
CA SER A 37 25.22 14.69 -3.16
C SER A 37 26.64 15.28 -3.25
N SER A 38 27.03 16.14 -2.31
CA SER A 38 28.34 16.83 -2.30
C SER A 38 29.53 15.96 -1.83
N LYS A 39 29.30 14.74 -1.35
CA LYS A 39 30.34 13.83 -0.82
C LYS A 39 30.82 12.72 -1.77
N ALA A 40 30.45 12.78 -3.04
CA ALA A 40 30.78 11.76 -4.02
C ALA A 40 32.28 11.75 -4.38
N ASP A 41 33.04 10.80 -3.84
CA ASP A 41 34.41 10.54 -4.26
C ASP A 41 34.42 9.73 -5.57
N ARG A 42 34.67 10.41 -6.69
CA ARG A 42 34.69 9.82 -8.03
C ARG A 42 35.92 8.93 -8.31
N THR A 43 36.80 8.75 -7.33
CA THR A 43 38.06 8.01 -7.49
C THR A 43 38.02 6.58 -6.93
N SER A 44 36.90 6.13 -6.36
CA SER A 44 36.81 4.78 -5.79
C SER A 44 36.76 3.70 -6.87
N VAL A 45 37.42 2.56 -6.60
CA VAL A 45 37.38 1.37 -7.46
C VAL A 45 35.93 0.88 -7.56
N LEU A 46 35.45 0.68 -8.79
CA LEU A 46 34.12 0.11 -9.03
C LEU A 46 34.10 -1.36 -8.60
N SER A 47 33.15 -1.73 -7.75
CA SER A 47 32.86 -3.14 -7.50
C SER A 47 32.48 -3.84 -8.80
N SER A 48 32.92 -5.09 -8.98
CA SER A 48 32.63 -5.88 -10.19
C SER A 48 31.20 -6.41 -10.26
N ARG A 49 30.41 -6.24 -9.19
CA ARG A 49 29.00 -6.68 -9.13
C ARG A 49 28.18 -5.72 -8.29
N PHE A 50 26.90 -5.59 -8.65
CA PHE A 50 25.91 -4.88 -7.85
C PHE A 50 25.22 -5.84 -6.88
N ARG A 51 25.10 -5.40 -5.63
CA ARG A 51 24.48 -6.13 -4.53
C ARG A 51 23.68 -5.15 -3.68
N PRO A 52 22.36 -5.31 -3.49
CA PRO A 52 21.57 -4.29 -2.83
C PRO A 52 22.00 -3.96 -1.38
N ASP A 53 22.67 -4.88 -0.69
CA ASP A 53 23.10 -4.78 0.72
C ASP A 53 24.34 -3.94 0.88
N GLU A 54 25.20 -3.99 -0.13
CA GLU A 54 26.46 -3.27 -0.17
C GLU A 54 26.30 -1.92 -0.88
N HIS A 55 25.37 -1.83 -1.84
CA HIS A 55 25.33 -0.73 -2.80
C HIS A 55 24.07 0.13 -2.74
N ILE A 56 23.07 -0.21 -1.92
CA ILE A 56 21.90 0.66 -1.69
C ILE A 56 21.90 1.11 -0.24
N THR A 57 21.98 2.42 -0.05
CA THR A 57 21.73 3.06 1.25
C THR A 57 20.35 3.72 1.22
N ILE A 58 19.48 3.34 2.16
CA ILE A 58 18.21 4.04 2.38
C ILE A 58 18.49 5.24 3.28
N ASN A 59 18.45 6.44 2.71
CA ASN A 59 18.70 7.69 3.44
C ASN A 59 17.51 8.06 4.34
N TYR A 60 16.30 7.88 3.83
CA TYR A 60 15.07 8.06 4.60
C TYR A 60 13.91 7.29 3.97
N SER A 61 12.96 6.90 4.82
CA SER A 61 11.64 6.39 4.42
C SER A 61 10.58 7.22 5.12
N ARG A 62 9.70 7.87 4.35
CA ARG A 62 8.66 8.76 4.87
C ARG A 62 7.32 8.38 4.26
N VAL A 63 6.41 7.94 5.12
CA VAL A 63 5.01 7.70 4.79
C VAL A 63 4.13 8.56 5.68
N TYR A 64 3.14 9.24 5.10
CA TYR A 64 2.28 10.15 5.83
C TYR A 64 1.02 10.47 5.03
N TYR A 65 -0.03 10.85 5.74
CA TYR A 65 -1.16 11.52 5.11
C TYR A 65 -0.88 13.00 4.92
N SER A 66 -1.38 13.56 3.82
CA SER A 66 -1.32 14.99 3.55
C SER A 66 -2.01 15.77 4.67
N GLN A 67 -1.31 16.80 5.15
CA GLN A 67 -1.81 17.68 6.18
C GLN A 67 -2.80 18.69 5.58
N PRO A 68 -3.79 19.14 6.36
CA PRO A 68 -4.69 20.18 5.91
C PRO A 68 -3.91 21.48 5.69
N VAL A 69 -4.05 22.08 4.51
CA VAL A 69 -3.59 23.45 4.27
C VAL A 69 -4.63 24.38 4.88
N ARG A 70 -4.21 25.37 5.69
CA ARG A 70 -5.08 26.31 6.41
C ARG A 70 -6.26 26.73 5.53
N SER A 71 -7.47 26.52 6.06
CA SER A 71 -8.83 26.78 5.50
C SER A 71 -9.40 25.81 4.45
N GLN A 72 -8.74 24.71 4.10
CA GLN A 72 -9.36 23.65 3.26
C GLN A 72 -9.60 22.34 4.04
N PRO A 73 -10.79 21.74 3.93
CA PRO A 73 -11.05 20.42 4.52
C PRO A 73 -10.22 19.34 3.81
N LEU A 74 -9.78 18.32 4.56
CA LEU A 74 -9.06 17.16 4.03
C LEU A 74 -9.89 16.40 3.00
N THR A 75 -11.17 16.24 3.29
CA THR A 75 -12.15 15.65 2.38
C THR A 75 -13.02 16.73 1.76
N LYS A 76 -13.20 16.66 0.44
CA LYS A 76 -14.13 17.54 -0.27
C LYS A 76 -15.24 16.73 -0.89
N VAL A 77 -16.49 17.01 -0.52
CA VAL A 77 -17.69 16.45 -1.18
C VAL A 77 -18.20 17.45 -2.22
N ILE A 78 -18.45 16.96 -3.42
CA ILE A 78 -18.95 17.71 -4.57
C ILE A 78 -20.31 17.12 -4.95
N GLU A 79 -21.37 17.85 -4.63
CA GLU A 79 -22.74 17.46 -4.94
C GLU A 79 -23.14 17.94 -6.35
N LYS A 80 -23.61 17.03 -7.20
CA LYS A 80 -24.23 17.33 -8.50
C LYS A 80 -25.68 16.80 -8.51
N SER A 81 -26.47 17.13 -9.52
CA SER A 81 -27.90 16.76 -9.58
C SER A 81 -28.16 15.25 -9.44
N HIS A 82 -27.41 14.41 -10.15
CA HIS A 82 -27.62 12.96 -10.19
C HIS A 82 -26.54 12.15 -9.49
N LEU A 83 -25.43 12.79 -9.13
CA LEU A 83 -24.26 12.12 -8.58
C LEU A 83 -23.54 13.00 -7.57
N MET A 84 -22.67 12.36 -6.81
CA MET A 84 -21.75 12.96 -5.88
C MET A 84 -20.35 12.44 -6.16
N GLN A 85 -19.36 13.31 -5.96
CA GLN A 85 -17.96 12.95 -5.96
C GLN A 85 -17.38 13.37 -4.63
N TRP A 86 -16.41 12.64 -4.13
CA TRP A 86 -15.60 13.15 -3.03
C TRP A 86 -14.13 12.87 -3.28
N GLN A 87 -13.29 13.71 -2.70
CA GLN A 87 -11.85 13.54 -2.69
C GLN A 87 -11.40 13.30 -1.26
N GLY A 88 -10.73 12.17 -1.02
CA GLY A 88 -10.21 11.79 0.28
C GLY A 88 -8.89 12.43 0.64
N GLN A 89 -8.48 12.21 1.90
CA GLN A 89 -7.12 12.48 2.32
C GLN A 89 -6.11 11.69 1.47
N LYS A 90 -5.00 12.34 1.08
CA LYS A 90 -3.97 11.73 0.24
C LYS A 90 -2.90 11.06 1.10
N PHE A 91 -2.67 9.78 0.88
CA PHE A 91 -1.47 9.08 1.33
C PHE A 91 -0.27 9.51 0.46
N LYS A 92 0.91 9.60 1.08
CA LYS A 92 2.18 9.88 0.43
C LYS A 92 3.25 8.92 0.90
N CYS A 93 4.01 8.38 -0.04
CA CYS A 93 5.20 7.59 0.20
C CYS A 93 6.40 8.25 -0.49
N ARG A 94 7.48 8.50 0.25
CA ARG A 94 8.75 9.04 -0.27
C ARG A 94 9.91 8.28 0.34
N ILE A 95 10.82 7.80 -0.51
CA ILE A 95 12.05 7.12 -0.09
C ILE A 95 13.22 7.75 -0.81
N GLY A 96 14.20 8.24 -0.04
CA GLY A 96 15.49 8.65 -0.56
C GLY A 96 16.47 7.49 -0.51
N ILE A 97 17.07 7.14 -1.63
CA ILE A 97 18.12 6.13 -1.72
C ILE A 97 19.40 6.71 -2.32
N THR A 98 20.53 6.12 -1.97
CA THR A 98 21.82 6.36 -2.60
C THR A 98 22.34 5.05 -3.16
N LEU A 99 22.85 5.10 -4.39
CA LEU A 99 23.54 4.00 -5.03
C LEU A 99 25.05 4.23 -4.97
N GLU A 100 25.78 3.23 -4.50
CA GLU A 100 27.25 3.25 -4.46
C GLU A 100 27.90 2.84 -5.80
N ASN A 101 29.17 3.21 -5.95
CA ASN A 101 29.98 2.91 -7.14
C ASN A 101 30.06 1.40 -7.43
N SER A 102 29.57 0.95 -8.58
CA SER A 102 29.61 -0.47 -8.98
C SER A 102 29.44 -0.68 -10.49
N THR A 103 29.78 -1.87 -10.98
CA THR A 103 29.44 -2.33 -12.34
C THR A 103 28.52 -3.54 -12.21
N PRO A 104 27.20 -3.39 -12.46
CA PRO A 104 26.24 -4.48 -12.34
C PRO A 104 26.51 -5.59 -13.37
N ASP A 105 26.36 -6.86 -12.94
CA ASP A 105 26.48 -8.05 -13.78
C ASP A 105 25.12 -8.55 -14.32
N SER A 106 24.04 -7.85 -13.98
CA SER A 106 22.66 -8.15 -14.39
C SER A 106 21.87 -6.84 -14.44
N ASP A 107 20.75 -6.85 -15.16
CA ASP A 107 19.80 -5.75 -15.10
C ASP A 107 19.08 -5.78 -13.75
N TRP A 108 18.82 -4.62 -13.16
CA TRP A 108 18.05 -4.50 -11.94
C TRP A 108 16.93 -3.47 -12.09
N THR A 109 15.83 -3.71 -11.41
CA THR A 109 14.80 -2.68 -11.18
C THR A 109 14.62 -2.49 -9.69
N ILE A 110 14.77 -1.24 -9.22
CA ILE A 110 14.53 -0.86 -7.83
C ILE A 110 13.27 -0.03 -7.81
N GLY A 111 12.29 -0.33 -6.96
CA GLY A 111 11.05 0.45 -6.95
C GLY A 111 10.08 0.15 -5.82
N LEU A 112 8.96 0.88 -5.83
CA LEU A 112 7.89 0.79 -4.85
C LEU A 112 6.74 -0.07 -5.37
N ALA A 113 6.46 -1.17 -4.68
CA ALA A 113 5.29 -2.02 -4.91
C ALA A 113 4.24 -1.75 -3.82
N GLN A 114 2.96 -1.65 -4.19
CA GLN A 114 1.84 -1.56 -3.25
C GLN A 114 0.89 -2.73 -3.46
N ALA A 115 0.32 -3.26 -2.39
CA ALA A 115 -0.73 -4.26 -2.44
C ALA A 115 -1.80 -4.00 -1.38
N CYS A 116 -3.04 -4.35 -1.72
CA CYS A 116 -4.20 -4.28 -0.83
C CYS A 116 -4.44 -5.65 -0.20
N ASP A 117 -4.56 -5.72 1.13
CA ASP A 117 -4.88 -6.96 1.87
C ASP A 117 -6.27 -6.95 2.51
N TYR A 118 -6.90 -5.79 2.62
CA TYR A 118 -8.27 -5.66 3.10
C TYR A 118 -9.01 -4.54 2.36
N LEU A 119 -10.25 -4.81 1.95
CA LEU A 119 -11.16 -3.77 1.50
C LEU A 119 -12.60 -4.02 1.92
N GLU A 120 -13.27 -2.94 2.30
CA GLU A 120 -14.71 -2.86 2.52
C GLU A 120 -15.19 -1.53 1.95
N LEU A 121 -15.89 -1.56 0.81
CA LEU A 121 -16.38 -0.35 0.15
C LEU A 121 -17.89 -0.45 -0.03
N SER A 122 -18.64 0.18 0.86
CA SER A 122 -20.10 0.06 0.95
C SER A 122 -20.83 1.37 0.72
N ASN A 123 -21.99 1.30 0.05
CA ASN A 123 -22.92 2.40 -0.16
C ASN A 123 -24.30 1.93 0.28
N GLN A 124 -24.79 2.43 1.41
CA GLN A 124 -26.09 2.08 1.98
C GLN A 124 -27.20 2.96 1.41
N PHE A 125 -28.32 2.35 1.04
CA PHE A 125 -29.51 3.04 0.51
C PHE A 125 -30.72 2.71 1.37
N GLU A 126 -31.19 3.68 2.17
CA GLU A 126 -32.37 3.61 3.05
C GLU A 126 -32.74 2.16 3.45
N ALA A 127 -33.99 1.74 3.24
CA ALA A 127 -34.46 0.37 3.54
C ALA A 127 -34.24 -0.62 2.38
N ALA A 128 -33.62 -0.22 1.27
CA ALA A 128 -33.48 -1.10 0.10
C ALA A 128 -32.33 -2.09 0.25
N GLY A 129 -31.20 -1.66 0.83
CA GLY A 129 -29.99 -2.46 0.93
C GLY A 129 -28.75 -1.64 0.57
N ARG A 130 -27.69 -2.30 0.11
CA ARG A 130 -26.39 -1.66 -0.13
C ARG A 130 -25.71 -2.12 -1.41
N TYR A 131 -25.03 -1.21 -2.10
CA TYR A 131 -24.00 -1.59 -3.05
C TYR A 131 -22.68 -1.79 -2.32
N GLN A 132 -22.00 -2.88 -2.59
CA GLN A 132 -20.69 -3.18 -2.04
C GLN A 132 -19.74 -3.54 -3.18
N TRP A 133 -18.57 -2.90 -3.21
CA TRP A 133 -17.49 -3.40 -4.04
C TRP A 133 -16.88 -4.61 -3.34
N GLU A 134 -16.75 -5.66 -4.12
CA GLU A 134 -16.39 -6.99 -3.67
C GLU A 134 -15.09 -7.42 -4.34
N PHE A 135 -14.27 -8.10 -3.56
CA PHE A 135 -12.91 -8.44 -3.91
C PHE A 135 -12.64 -9.93 -3.72
N HIS A 136 -12.94 -10.68 -4.78
CA HIS A 136 -12.91 -12.15 -4.73
C HIS A 136 -11.53 -12.75 -4.36
N PRO A 137 -10.38 -12.24 -4.83
CA PRO A 137 -9.09 -12.91 -4.55
C PRO A 137 -8.77 -13.04 -3.06
N THR A 138 -9.00 -11.99 -2.25
CA THR A 138 -8.79 -12.06 -0.79
C THR A 138 -9.97 -12.72 -0.10
N LYS A 139 -11.21 -12.49 -0.56
CA LYS A 139 -12.42 -13.09 0.01
C LYS A 139 -12.47 -14.61 -0.11
N SER A 140 -11.95 -15.16 -1.20
CA SER A 140 -11.81 -16.62 -1.42
C SER A 140 -10.67 -17.24 -0.59
N GLY A 141 -9.82 -16.42 0.04
CA GLY A 141 -8.62 -16.86 0.76
C GLY A 141 -7.50 -17.35 -0.16
N LEU A 142 -7.65 -17.21 -1.48
CA LEU A 142 -6.66 -17.67 -2.44
C LEU A 142 -5.44 -16.75 -2.51
N HIS A 143 -5.64 -15.44 -2.34
CA HIS A 143 -4.57 -14.46 -2.23
C HIS A 143 -4.61 -13.80 -0.86
N LYS A 144 -3.45 -13.59 -0.24
CA LYS A 144 -3.33 -12.79 0.99
C LYS A 144 -3.51 -11.30 0.70
N MET A 145 -3.05 -10.88 -0.47
CA MET A 145 -2.98 -9.49 -0.92
C MET A 145 -3.08 -9.46 -2.42
N VAL A 146 -3.40 -8.32 -3.02
CA VAL A 146 -3.39 -8.17 -4.48
C VAL A 146 -2.65 -6.91 -4.84
N ASN A 147 -1.87 -6.96 -5.90
CA ASN A 147 -1.10 -5.82 -6.39
C ASN A 147 -2.01 -4.62 -6.71
N ASP A 148 -1.61 -3.44 -6.28
CA ASP A 148 -2.36 -2.19 -6.47
C ASP A 148 -1.65 -1.24 -7.44
N SER A 149 -1.04 -1.77 -8.49
CA SER A 149 -0.47 -0.97 -9.57
C SER A 149 -1.53 -0.52 -10.57
N ASN A 150 -1.11 0.34 -11.50
CA ASN A 150 -1.91 0.77 -12.64
C ASN A 150 -2.25 -0.35 -13.66
N GLY A 151 -1.76 -1.58 -13.47
CA GLY A 151 -2.02 -2.72 -14.36
C GLY A 151 -1.26 -2.69 -15.69
N LEU A 152 -0.33 -1.76 -15.88
CA LEU A 152 0.56 -1.72 -17.06
C LEU A 152 1.90 -2.40 -16.79
N GLN A 153 2.35 -2.35 -15.53
CA GLN A 153 3.56 -2.99 -15.08
C GLN A 153 3.39 -3.55 -13.67
N TRP A 154 4.16 -4.60 -13.38
CA TRP A 154 4.16 -5.28 -12.11
C TRP A 154 5.61 -5.47 -11.63
N PRO A 155 5.90 -5.21 -10.35
CA PRO A 155 4.96 -4.95 -9.26
C PRO A 155 4.73 -3.46 -8.96
N PHE A 156 5.40 -2.57 -9.69
CA PHE A 156 5.58 -1.18 -9.28
C PHE A 156 4.32 -0.32 -9.47
N TYR A 157 4.01 0.49 -8.47
CA TYR A 157 2.80 1.32 -8.43
C TYR A 157 2.65 2.24 -9.65
N SER A 158 3.74 2.93 -10.04
CA SER A 158 3.83 3.77 -11.24
C SER A 158 5.22 3.69 -11.88
N HIS A 159 5.34 4.06 -13.15
CA HIS A 159 6.59 4.03 -13.91
C HIS A 159 7.35 5.37 -13.90
N GLU A 160 6.69 6.47 -13.53
CA GLU A 160 7.30 7.81 -13.64
C GLU A 160 8.22 8.13 -12.45
N THR A 161 7.80 7.79 -11.23
CA THR A 161 8.46 8.25 -9.99
C THR A 161 8.71 7.12 -8.99
N CYS A 162 8.25 5.90 -9.25
CA CYS A 162 8.32 4.81 -8.27
C CYS A 162 9.41 3.80 -8.55
N LEU A 163 10.19 3.92 -9.64
CA LEU A 163 11.23 2.97 -9.97
C LEU A 163 12.47 3.61 -10.58
N LEU A 164 13.56 2.84 -10.56
CA LEU A 164 14.83 3.09 -11.21
C LEU A 164 15.28 1.80 -11.91
N GLU A 165 15.83 1.93 -13.11
CA GLU A 165 16.49 0.83 -13.81
C GLU A 165 18.01 0.95 -13.75
N ILE A 166 18.66 -0.20 -13.55
CA ILE A 166 20.10 -0.36 -13.61
C ILE A 166 20.39 -1.36 -14.72
N VAL A 167 21.27 -0.98 -15.65
CA VAL A 167 21.60 -1.80 -16.82
C VAL A 167 22.93 -2.51 -16.60
N ALA A 168 22.96 -3.81 -16.87
CA ALA A 168 24.14 -4.65 -16.81
C ALA A 168 25.30 -4.04 -17.62
N GLY A 169 26.51 -4.09 -17.06
CA GLY A 169 27.73 -3.61 -17.68
C GLY A 169 27.88 -2.08 -17.75
N ARG A 170 26.87 -1.30 -17.36
CA ARG A 170 26.99 0.16 -17.25
C ARG A 170 27.51 0.54 -15.86
N PRO A 171 28.64 1.26 -15.74
CA PRO A 171 29.11 1.75 -14.46
C PRO A 171 28.05 2.62 -13.77
N LEU A 172 27.73 2.26 -12.54
CA LEU A 172 27.00 3.07 -11.59
C LEU A 172 28.01 3.92 -10.82
N PHE A 173 27.77 5.22 -10.80
CA PHE A 173 28.49 6.15 -9.95
C PHE A 173 27.58 6.60 -8.82
N TYR A 174 28.19 7.07 -7.74
CA TYR A 174 27.52 7.58 -6.56
C TYR A 174 26.42 8.56 -6.97
N SER A 175 25.18 8.20 -6.67
CA SER A 175 24.00 8.92 -7.12
C SER A 175 22.88 8.80 -6.10
N SER A 176 22.14 9.89 -5.90
CA SER A 176 21.00 9.94 -4.98
C SER A 176 19.71 10.07 -5.77
N PHE A 177 18.71 9.29 -5.38
CA PHE A 177 17.39 9.24 -6.02
C PHE A 177 16.29 9.37 -4.97
N GLU A 178 15.16 9.95 -5.37
CA GLU A 178 13.93 9.90 -4.57
C GLU A 178 12.86 9.14 -5.35
N LEU A 179 12.43 8.00 -4.78
CA LEU A 179 11.27 7.26 -5.26
C LEU A 179 10.04 7.69 -4.46
N HIS A 180 8.94 7.98 -5.13
CA HIS A 180 7.73 8.43 -4.46
C HIS A 180 6.45 8.15 -5.23
N PHE A 181 5.33 8.12 -4.50
CA PHE A 181 3.99 8.22 -5.06
C PHE A 181 3.01 8.84 -4.08
N SER A 182 1.84 9.19 -4.59
CA SER A 182 0.68 9.57 -3.81
C SER A 182 -0.51 8.72 -4.21
N ASP A 183 -1.32 8.35 -3.22
CA ASP A 183 -2.54 7.60 -3.42
C ASP A 183 -3.69 8.32 -2.72
N PHE A 184 -4.86 8.35 -3.35
CA PHE A 184 -6.06 8.96 -2.81
C PHE A 184 -7.31 8.49 -3.55
N PHE A 185 -8.41 8.46 -2.82
CA PHE A 185 -9.70 8.05 -3.35
C PHE A 185 -10.46 9.24 -3.96
N TYR A 186 -10.99 9.01 -5.16
CA TYR A 186 -11.86 9.97 -5.85
C TYR A 186 -13.10 9.28 -6.47
N PRO A 187 -13.96 8.63 -5.67
CA PRO A 187 -15.09 7.90 -6.22
C PRO A 187 -16.21 8.82 -6.68
N THR A 188 -17.00 8.32 -7.63
CA THR A 188 -18.24 8.93 -8.10
C THR A 188 -19.41 8.01 -7.77
N MET A 189 -20.47 8.54 -7.18
CA MET A 189 -21.61 7.75 -6.68
C MET A 189 -22.93 8.40 -7.09
N GLN A 190 -23.96 7.59 -7.28
CA GLN A 190 -25.32 8.07 -7.53
C GLN A 190 -26.03 8.35 -6.21
N TRP A 191 -26.91 9.35 -6.21
CA TRP A 191 -27.69 9.68 -5.01
C TRP A 191 -28.77 8.67 -4.68
N GLY A 192 -29.38 8.07 -5.68
CA GLY A 192 -30.51 7.19 -5.50
C GLY A 192 -30.40 5.98 -6.39
N MET A 193 -30.85 4.86 -5.86
CA MET A 193 -31.04 3.63 -6.60
C MET A 193 -32.53 3.50 -6.90
N ARG A 194 -32.87 3.26 -8.17
CA ARG A 194 -34.25 3.00 -8.58
C ARG A 194 -34.49 1.50 -8.66
N ARG A 195 -35.52 1.02 -7.97
CA ARG A 195 -36.02 -0.35 -8.10
C ARG A 195 -37.53 -0.28 -8.28
N ASN A 196 -38.02 -0.80 -9.41
CA ASN A 196 -39.42 -0.64 -9.83
C ASN A 196 -39.83 0.85 -9.86
N LYS A 197 -40.92 1.21 -9.19
CA LYS A 197 -41.43 2.60 -9.09
C LYS A 197 -40.88 3.36 -7.88
N GLN A 198 -40.04 2.75 -7.05
CA GLN A 198 -39.52 3.35 -5.83
C GLN A 198 -38.05 3.73 -6.00
N THR A 199 -37.70 4.92 -5.52
CA THR A 199 -36.30 5.36 -5.39
C THR A 199 -35.93 5.26 -3.92
N SER A 200 -34.80 4.61 -3.65
CA SER A 200 -34.19 4.60 -2.33
C SER A 200 -32.92 5.43 -2.38
N TRP A 201 -32.77 6.31 -1.40
CA TRP A 201 -31.69 7.29 -1.38
C TRP A 201 -30.48 6.82 -0.60
N LEU A 202 -29.30 7.28 -1.01
CA LEU A 202 -28.04 7.04 -0.33
C LEU A 202 -28.07 7.69 1.06
N THR A 203 -27.72 6.91 2.09
CA THR A 203 -27.66 7.36 3.48
C THR A 203 -26.23 7.31 4.02
N ASP A 204 -25.47 6.27 3.69
CA ASP A 204 -24.15 6.05 4.25
C ASP A 204 -23.18 5.56 3.18
N VAL A 205 -21.94 6.02 3.27
CA VAL A 205 -20.82 5.55 2.45
C VAL A 205 -19.70 5.21 3.38
N GLU A 206 -19.23 3.97 3.28
CA GLU A 206 -18.16 3.43 4.10
C GLU A 206 -17.03 2.97 3.19
N ARG A 207 -15.79 3.38 3.46
CA ARG A 207 -14.61 2.84 2.80
C ARG A 207 -13.59 2.51 3.87
N VAL A 208 -13.17 1.25 3.92
CA VAL A 208 -12.06 0.78 4.74
C VAL A 208 -11.11 0.01 3.84
N GLN A 209 -9.84 0.39 3.81
CA GLN A 209 -8.82 -0.24 2.97
C GLN A 209 -7.49 -0.30 3.70
N HIS A 210 -6.82 -1.44 3.63
CA HIS A 210 -5.49 -1.62 4.18
C HIS A 210 -4.51 -1.96 3.08
N PHE A 211 -3.33 -1.35 3.17
CA PHE A 211 -2.30 -1.47 2.17
C PHE A 211 -0.94 -1.72 2.81
N LYS A 212 -0.14 -2.53 2.13
CA LYS A 212 1.30 -2.62 2.35
C LYS A 212 2.06 -2.08 1.15
N VAL A 213 3.20 -1.47 1.45
CA VAL A 213 4.11 -0.90 0.47
C VAL A 213 5.50 -1.47 0.74
N TRP A 214 6.21 -1.85 -0.31
CA TRP A 214 7.58 -2.33 -0.20
C TRP A 214 8.49 -1.55 -1.14
N LEU A 215 9.67 -1.19 -0.64
CA LEU A 215 10.83 -0.92 -1.48
C LEU A 215 11.47 -2.25 -1.83
N VAL A 216 11.51 -2.58 -3.11
CA VAL A 216 12.11 -3.82 -3.60
C VAL A 216 13.21 -3.53 -4.61
N ALA A 217 14.23 -4.38 -4.63
CA ALA A 217 15.18 -4.51 -5.71
C ALA A 217 14.97 -5.88 -6.38
N ILE A 218 14.83 -5.87 -7.69
CA ILE A 218 14.59 -7.07 -8.50
C ILE A 218 15.80 -7.23 -9.42
N LYS A 219 16.55 -8.31 -9.24
CA LYS A 219 17.56 -8.73 -10.22
C LYS A 219 16.86 -9.46 -11.35
N ARG A 220 17.04 -8.98 -12.58
CA ARG A 220 16.38 -9.54 -13.74
C ARG A 220 17.11 -10.76 -14.26
N GLY A 221 16.36 -11.82 -14.55
CA GLY A 221 16.92 -13.03 -15.14
C GLY A 221 17.51 -12.77 -16.53
N LYS A 222 18.62 -13.45 -16.89
CA LYS A 222 19.30 -13.27 -18.19
C LYS A 222 18.40 -13.50 -19.41
N ASN A 223 17.39 -14.36 -19.26
CA ASN A 223 16.43 -14.71 -20.32
C ASN A 223 15.09 -13.98 -20.16
N HIS A 224 14.98 -13.04 -19.22
CA HIS A 224 13.77 -12.26 -19.07
C HIS A 224 13.62 -11.34 -20.29
N PRO A 225 12.51 -11.46 -21.06
CA PRO A 225 12.30 -10.60 -22.21
C PRO A 225 12.18 -9.14 -21.76
N LYS A 226 12.82 -8.23 -22.49
CA LYS A 226 12.64 -6.78 -22.31
C LYS A 226 11.34 -6.37 -23.00
N ASP A 227 10.23 -6.69 -22.36
CA ASP A 227 8.85 -6.53 -22.84
C ASP A 227 8.20 -5.22 -22.35
N GLY A 228 8.97 -4.36 -21.69
CA GLY A 228 8.47 -3.11 -21.16
C GLY A 228 8.40 -1.96 -22.16
N PHE A 229 8.20 -0.75 -21.63
CA PHE A 229 8.03 0.50 -22.36
C PHE A 229 9.32 1.33 -22.35
N PRO A 230 9.44 2.45 -23.10
CA PRO A 230 10.66 3.25 -23.15
C PRO A 230 11.22 3.72 -21.79
N VAL A 231 10.38 3.77 -20.76
CA VAL A 231 10.69 4.22 -19.39
C VAL A 231 10.92 3.08 -18.40
N CYS A 232 10.65 1.84 -18.79
CA CYS A 232 10.80 0.65 -17.96
C CYS A 232 11.00 -0.55 -18.88
N SER A 233 12.19 -1.15 -18.90
CA SER A 233 12.58 -2.23 -19.80
C SER A 233 11.81 -3.54 -19.56
N TYR A 234 11.16 -3.68 -18.39
CA TYR A 234 10.52 -4.92 -17.94
C TYR A 234 9.10 -4.66 -17.44
N SER A 235 8.10 -5.22 -18.12
CA SER A 235 6.70 -5.03 -17.74
C SER A 235 6.29 -5.83 -16.50
N GLN A 236 6.92 -6.98 -16.24
CA GLN A 236 6.46 -7.92 -15.21
C GLN A 236 7.60 -8.41 -14.32
N PHE A 237 7.26 -8.84 -13.12
CA PHE A 237 8.10 -9.71 -12.30
C PHE A 237 7.80 -11.17 -12.65
N ARG A 238 8.84 -11.99 -12.80
CA ARG A 238 8.71 -13.42 -13.11
C ARG A 238 9.38 -14.25 -12.03
N PRO A 239 8.62 -14.87 -11.11
CA PRO A 239 9.18 -15.61 -9.97
C PRO A 239 10.22 -16.68 -10.32
N GLU A 240 10.12 -17.26 -11.52
CA GLU A 240 11.02 -18.30 -12.02
C GLU A 240 12.31 -17.77 -12.67
N LEU A 241 12.36 -16.48 -13.02
CA LEU A 241 13.52 -15.86 -13.67
C LEU A 241 14.21 -14.80 -12.81
N ASP A 242 13.45 -14.10 -11.98
CA ASP A 242 13.90 -12.93 -11.24
C ASP A 242 14.28 -13.27 -9.80
N GLU A 243 15.27 -12.55 -9.26
CA GLU A 243 15.60 -12.61 -7.84
C GLU A 243 15.09 -11.37 -7.12
N LEU A 244 14.27 -11.57 -6.08
CA LEU A 244 13.65 -10.50 -5.32
C LEU A 244 14.41 -10.20 -4.02
N TYR A 245 14.55 -8.92 -3.73
CA TYR A 245 15.12 -8.39 -2.51
C TYR A 245 14.21 -7.32 -1.94
N VAL A 246 13.75 -7.51 -0.70
CA VAL A 246 12.89 -6.54 -0.01
C VAL A 246 13.74 -5.71 0.93
N LEU A 247 13.77 -4.39 0.72
CA LEU A 247 14.70 -3.49 1.40
C LEU A 247 14.02 -2.74 2.56
N GLN A 248 12.74 -2.41 2.39
CA GLN A 248 11.94 -1.73 3.40
C GLN A 248 10.47 -2.08 3.19
N ALA A 249 9.72 -2.24 4.28
CA ALA A 249 8.28 -2.37 4.25
C ALA A 249 7.62 -1.18 4.99
N MET A 250 6.44 -0.79 4.53
CA MET A 250 5.55 0.19 5.14
C MET A 250 4.11 -0.28 5.03
N GLU A 251 3.24 0.34 5.81
CA GLU A 251 1.80 0.10 5.71
C GLU A 251 1.02 1.38 5.98
N TRP A 252 -0.21 1.40 5.45
CA TRP A 252 -1.17 2.45 5.70
C TRP A 252 -2.60 1.90 5.65
N LYS A 253 -3.50 2.52 6.41
CA LYS A 253 -4.89 2.09 6.55
C LYS A 253 -5.81 3.27 6.38
N TYR A 254 -6.68 3.20 5.40
CA TYR A 254 -7.62 4.27 5.09
C TYR A 254 -9.02 3.91 5.55
N HIS A 255 -9.65 4.80 6.29
CA HIS A 255 -11.05 4.71 6.70
C HIS A 255 -11.75 6.05 6.47
N ILE A 256 -12.88 6.02 5.77
CA ILE A 256 -13.79 7.16 5.69
C ILE A 256 -15.25 6.72 5.74
N GLY A 257 -16.01 7.41 6.59
CA GLY A 257 -17.46 7.30 6.68
C GLY A 257 -18.13 8.62 6.28
N LEU A 258 -19.09 8.59 5.38
CA LEU A 258 -19.89 9.76 5.00
C LEU A 258 -21.38 9.48 5.25
N LYS A 259 -22.09 10.46 5.82
CA LYS A 259 -23.54 10.38 6.02
C LYS A 259 -24.28 11.41 5.19
N PHE A 260 -25.41 11.00 4.63
CA PHE A 260 -26.21 11.78 3.72
C PHE A 260 -27.69 11.80 4.08
N ASP A 261 -28.33 12.90 3.70
CA ASP A 261 -29.78 13.08 3.66
C ASP A 261 -30.13 13.67 2.30
N CYS A 262 -30.49 12.78 1.37
CA CYS A 262 -30.73 13.17 -0.02
C CYS A 262 -32.04 13.96 -0.21
N HIS A 263 -32.89 14.06 0.83
CA HIS A 263 -34.08 14.91 0.81
C HIS A 263 -33.75 16.39 0.97
N MET A 264 -32.54 16.71 1.43
CA MET A 264 -32.04 18.07 1.49
C MET A 264 -31.70 18.61 0.08
N PRO A 265 -31.76 19.95 -0.12
CA PRO A 265 -31.26 20.59 -1.33
C PRO A 265 -29.79 20.28 -1.59
N LEU A 266 -29.38 20.34 -2.86
CA LEU A 266 -27.98 20.21 -3.26
C LEU A 266 -27.10 21.20 -2.49
N GLY A 267 -25.92 20.74 -2.08
CA GLY A 267 -24.98 21.45 -1.22
C GLY A 267 -25.27 21.28 0.28
N ARG A 268 -26.34 20.57 0.66
CA ARG A 268 -26.71 20.30 2.06
C ARG A 268 -27.06 18.84 2.33
N ARG A 269 -26.77 17.94 1.38
CA ARG A 269 -27.06 16.50 1.55
C ARG A 269 -26.03 15.83 2.43
N CYS A 270 -24.76 16.20 2.31
CA CYS A 270 -23.71 15.72 3.22
C CYS A 270 -23.94 16.24 4.65
N LYS A 271 -24.22 15.34 5.59
CA LYS A 271 -24.47 15.66 7.00
C LYS A 271 -23.20 15.56 7.84
N SER A 272 -22.35 14.57 7.58
CA SER A 272 -21.11 14.37 8.31
C SER A 272 -20.07 13.64 7.49
N ILE A 273 -18.81 13.98 7.73
CA ILE A 273 -17.63 13.33 7.18
C ILE A 273 -16.78 12.86 8.34
N ASN A 274 -16.50 11.57 8.40
CA ASN A 274 -15.54 10.96 9.31
C ASN A 274 -14.35 10.46 8.50
N ASP A 275 -13.35 11.32 8.29
CA ASP A 275 -12.08 11.01 7.60
C ASP A 275 -10.93 11.17 8.60
N ALA A 276 -11.05 10.45 9.72
CA ALA A 276 -10.08 10.44 10.80
C ALA A 276 -9.41 9.07 10.84
N GLN A 277 -8.17 9.03 10.37
CA GLN A 277 -7.39 7.81 10.28
C GLN A 277 -7.00 7.37 11.70
N SER A 278 -7.47 6.19 12.13
CA SER A 278 -7.20 5.62 13.46
C SER A 278 -5.72 5.31 13.66
N GLU A 279 -5.04 4.94 12.57
CA GLU A 279 -3.62 4.62 12.52
C GLU A 279 -2.93 5.52 11.49
N GLN A 280 -1.81 6.12 11.88
CA GLN A 280 -0.97 6.85 10.93
C GLN A 280 -0.16 5.87 10.08
N PRO A 281 0.16 6.22 8.82
CA PRO A 281 1.05 5.41 8.00
C PRO A 281 2.39 5.23 8.70
N ARG A 282 2.98 4.04 8.61
CA ARG A 282 4.21 3.73 9.33
C ARG A 282 5.19 2.94 8.49
N VAL A 283 6.46 3.19 8.76
CA VAL A 283 7.58 2.38 8.28
C VAL A 283 7.73 1.20 9.24
N LEU A 284 7.76 -0.01 8.71
CA LEU A 284 7.87 -1.23 9.50
C LEU A 284 9.31 -1.46 9.96
N GLN A 285 9.48 -1.96 11.18
CA GLN A 285 10.80 -2.29 11.75
C GLN A 285 11.38 -3.57 11.15
N THR A 286 10.51 -4.49 10.74
CA THR A 286 10.87 -5.75 10.09
C THR A 286 10.53 -5.71 8.62
N VAL A 287 11.34 -6.41 7.83
CA VAL A 287 11.04 -6.66 6.43
C VAL A 287 10.00 -7.77 6.36
N ASP A 288 8.74 -7.38 6.18
CA ASP A 288 7.65 -8.35 6.02
C ASP A 288 7.80 -9.10 4.69
N PRO A 289 7.60 -10.43 4.68
CA PRO A 289 7.54 -11.19 3.44
C PRO A 289 6.45 -10.65 2.51
N ILE A 290 6.74 -10.69 1.21
CA ILE A 290 5.82 -10.24 0.17
C ILE A 290 5.22 -11.47 -0.53
N PRO A 291 3.88 -11.63 -0.59
CA PRO A 291 3.26 -12.73 -1.32
C PRO A 291 3.42 -12.52 -2.81
N THR A 292 3.47 -13.63 -3.55
CA THR A 292 3.58 -13.57 -5.01
C THR A 292 2.44 -12.77 -5.64
N SER A 293 1.22 -12.85 -5.08
CA SER A 293 0.06 -12.08 -5.54
C SER A 293 0.19 -10.55 -5.41
N ALA A 294 1.14 -10.06 -4.62
CA ALA A 294 1.49 -8.63 -4.56
C ALA A 294 2.45 -8.21 -5.68
N LEU A 295 3.05 -9.17 -6.39
CA LEU A 295 4.10 -8.94 -7.37
C LEU A 295 3.70 -9.18 -8.83
N VAL A 296 2.62 -9.92 -9.04
CA VAL A 296 2.16 -10.37 -10.36
C VAL A 296 0.70 -10.02 -10.56
N PRO A 297 0.18 -10.08 -11.80
CA PRO A 297 -1.25 -9.89 -12.05
C PRO A 297 -2.12 -10.87 -11.25
N PRO A 298 -3.39 -10.52 -10.98
CA PRO A 298 -4.10 -9.33 -11.44
C PRO A 298 -3.89 -8.11 -10.52
N ASN A 299 -4.31 -6.92 -10.97
CA ASN A 299 -4.35 -5.73 -10.11
C ASN A 299 -5.71 -5.61 -9.38
N CYS A 300 -5.71 -4.87 -8.27
CA CYS A 300 -6.88 -4.69 -7.40
C CYS A 300 -8.12 -4.17 -8.15
N ASN A 301 -7.96 -3.13 -8.98
CA ASN A 301 -9.10 -2.49 -9.63
C ASN A 301 -9.77 -3.42 -10.66
N SER A 302 -9.00 -4.20 -11.41
CA SER A 302 -9.54 -5.15 -12.39
C SER A 302 -10.30 -6.32 -11.77
N CYS A 303 -9.96 -6.70 -10.52
CA CYS A 303 -10.61 -7.79 -9.79
C CYS A 303 -11.88 -7.35 -9.02
N GLN A 304 -12.18 -6.05 -8.99
CA GLN A 304 -13.35 -5.55 -8.27
C GLN A 304 -14.63 -5.86 -9.02
N SER A 305 -15.66 -6.22 -8.26
CA SER A 305 -17.03 -6.36 -8.74
C SER A 305 -17.97 -5.51 -7.88
N LEU A 306 -19.04 -4.97 -8.46
CA LEU A 306 -20.03 -4.19 -7.71
C LEU A 306 -21.29 -5.03 -7.56
N ILE A 307 -21.62 -5.42 -6.32
CA ILE A 307 -22.79 -6.23 -6.02
C ILE A 307 -23.76 -5.42 -5.15
N PHE A 308 -25.04 -5.46 -5.50
CA PHE A 308 -26.10 -4.98 -4.64
C PHE A 308 -26.59 -6.10 -3.74
N TYR A 309 -26.50 -5.88 -2.44
CA TYR A 309 -27.03 -6.73 -1.40
C TYR A 309 -28.37 -6.15 -0.91
N PRO A 310 -29.50 -6.81 -1.18
CA PRO A 310 -30.80 -6.34 -0.71
C PRO A 310 -30.91 -6.47 0.82
N GLN A 311 -31.76 -5.64 1.42
CA GLN A 311 -32.06 -5.72 2.86
C GLN A 311 -32.80 -7.03 3.21
N ASP A 312 -33.75 -7.45 2.37
CA ASP A 312 -34.41 -8.76 2.45
C ASP A 312 -33.59 -9.79 1.65
N LYS A 313 -33.21 -10.91 2.26
CA LYS A 313 -32.44 -11.96 1.56
C LYS A 313 -33.24 -12.71 0.49
N ASN A 314 -34.56 -12.61 0.49
CA ASN A 314 -35.42 -13.20 -0.54
C ASN A 314 -35.47 -12.35 -1.82
N ASP A 315 -35.03 -11.10 -1.72
CA ASP A 315 -34.90 -10.21 -2.87
C ASP A 315 -33.71 -10.56 -3.76
N VAL A 316 -33.69 -9.94 -4.94
CA VAL A 316 -32.68 -10.21 -5.97
C VAL A 316 -31.31 -9.66 -5.55
N LEU A 317 -30.33 -10.55 -5.42
CA LEU A 317 -28.92 -10.18 -5.41
C LEU A 317 -28.50 -9.78 -6.83
N LEU A 318 -27.96 -8.57 -7.00
CA LEU A 318 -27.70 -8.02 -8.32
C LEU A 318 -26.21 -7.74 -8.53
N LEU A 319 -25.62 -8.37 -9.54
CA LEU A 319 -24.28 -8.02 -10.04
C LEU A 319 -24.38 -6.80 -10.96
N LYS A 320 -23.88 -5.65 -10.50
CA LYS A 320 -23.95 -4.39 -11.22
C LYS A 320 -22.74 -4.16 -12.13
N ALA A 321 -21.55 -4.55 -11.67
CA ALA A 321 -20.32 -4.52 -12.44
C ALA A 321 -19.58 -5.85 -12.27
N LYS A 322 -19.22 -6.46 -13.39
CA LYS A 322 -18.44 -7.70 -13.42
C LYS A 322 -16.94 -7.37 -13.32
N PRO A 323 -16.12 -8.25 -12.73
CA PRO A 323 -14.67 -8.06 -12.74
C PRO A 323 -14.12 -8.27 -14.15
N ALA A 324 -13.06 -7.54 -14.49
CA ALA A 324 -12.30 -7.74 -15.73
C ALA A 324 -11.32 -8.91 -15.60
N ASP A 325 -10.80 -9.12 -14.39
CA ASP A 325 -9.84 -10.16 -14.06
C ASP A 325 -10.39 -11.05 -12.94
N ILE A 326 -10.19 -12.36 -13.06
CA ILE A 326 -10.62 -13.36 -12.07
C ILE A 326 -9.46 -14.32 -11.78
N VAL A 327 -9.49 -14.93 -10.59
CA VAL A 327 -8.45 -15.86 -10.14
C VAL A 327 -8.92 -17.32 -10.08
N VAL A 328 -10.20 -17.54 -10.39
CA VAL A 328 -10.84 -18.84 -10.54
C VAL A 328 -11.78 -18.80 -11.75
N PRO A 329 -12.12 -19.96 -12.36
CA PRO A 329 -13.13 -20.01 -13.41
C PRO A 329 -14.45 -19.34 -12.97
N TRP A 330 -15.17 -18.75 -13.93
CA TRP A 330 -16.38 -17.95 -13.67
C TRP A 330 -17.42 -18.67 -12.82
N ASP A 331 -17.66 -19.96 -13.05
CA ASP A 331 -18.66 -20.71 -12.30
C ASP A 331 -18.33 -20.79 -10.81
N ARG A 332 -17.05 -21.03 -10.47
CA ARG A 332 -16.57 -21.00 -9.09
C ARG A 332 -16.62 -19.59 -8.51
N TRP A 333 -16.23 -18.57 -9.29
CA TRP A 333 -16.34 -17.17 -8.86
C TRP A 333 -17.79 -16.82 -8.51
N ARG A 334 -18.74 -17.23 -9.35
CA ARG A 334 -20.18 -17.01 -9.14
C ARG A 334 -20.66 -17.70 -7.86
N GLU A 335 -20.30 -18.96 -7.66
CA GLU A 335 -20.66 -19.71 -6.45
C GLU A 335 -20.17 -18.98 -5.19
N ASP A 336 -18.89 -18.61 -5.14
CA ASP A 336 -18.28 -17.89 -4.02
C ASP A 336 -18.97 -16.53 -3.76
N MET A 337 -19.28 -15.77 -4.82
CA MET A 337 -19.79 -14.40 -4.71
C MET A 337 -21.29 -14.31 -4.46
N THR A 338 -22.04 -15.36 -4.81
CA THR A 338 -23.48 -15.43 -4.55
C THR A 338 -23.83 -15.85 -3.13
N MET A 339 -22.89 -16.43 -2.37
CA MET A 339 -23.02 -16.69 -0.92
C MET A 339 -24.36 -17.34 -0.51
N GLY A 340 -24.89 -18.26 -1.33
CA GLY A 340 -26.14 -18.98 -1.05
C GLY A 340 -27.44 -18.22 -1.35
N TYR A 341 -27.39 -17.06 -2.00
CA TYR A 341 -28.60 -16.42 -2.55
C TYR A 341 -29.17 -17.28 -3.68
N SER A 342 -30.46 -17.62 -3.59
CA SER A 342 -31.18 -18.38 -4.62
C SER A 342 -31.69 -17.47 -5.75
N ASN A 343 -31.99 -16.21 -5.44
CA ASN A 343 -32.50 -15.23 -6.38
C ASN A 343 -31.39 -14.25 -6.79
N VAL A 344 -30.77 -14.50 -7.95
CA VAL A 344 -29.62 -13.73 -8.44
C VAL A 344 -29.86 -13.18 -9.85
N ALA A 345 -29.39 -11.97 -10.11
CA ALA A 345 -29.46 -11.32 -11.41
C ALA A 345 -28.09 -10.86 -11.89
N ASN A 346 -27.87 -10.96 -13.21
CA ASN A 346 -26.65 -10.57 -13.94
C ASN A 346 -25.36 -11.37 -13.62
N PHE A 347 -25.48 -12.50 -12.93
CA PHE A 347 -24.37 -13.43 -12.66
C PHE A 347 -24.09 -14.43 -13.80
N ASN A 348 -24.77 -14.30 -14.93
CA ASN A 348 -24.43 -15.04 -16.15
C ASN A 348 -23.00 -14.71 -16.61
N CYS A 349 -22.31 -15.72 -17.13
CA CYS A 349 -20.95 -15.61 -17.64
C CYS A 349 -20.86 -14.47 -18.68
N PRO A 350 -19.90 -13.53 -18.54
CA PRO A 350 -19.76 -12.45 -19.50
C PRO A 350 -19.15 -12.91 -20.83
N THR A 351 -19.45 -12.14 -21.87
CA THR A 351 -18.79 -12.23 -23.17
C THR A 351 -18.23 -10.84 -23.51
N PRO A 352 -16.90 -10.67 -23.66
CA PRO A 352 -15.86 -11.69 -23.50
C PRO A 352 -15.71 -12.19 -22.05
N LEU A 353 -15.05 -13.35 -21.90
CA LEU A 353 -14.69 -13.88 -20.59
C LEU A 353 -13.71 -12.92 -19.88
N PRO A 354 -13.74 -12.85 -18.53
CA PRO A 354 -12.73 -12.13 -17.79
C PRO A 354 -11.37 -12.84 -17.96
N ASN A 355 -10.29 -12.10 -17.84
CA ASN A 355 -8.96 -12.68 -17.87
C ASN A 355 -8.78 -13.58 -16.64
N LEU A 356 -8.40 -14.85 -16.88
CA LEU A 356 -8.14 -15.79 -15.80
C LEU A 356 -6.65 -15.75 -15.44
N PHE A 357 -6.34 -15.30 -14.22
CA PHE A 357 -5.00 -15.35 -13.65
C PHE A 357 -4.91 -16.47 -12.62
N PRO A 358 -4.27 -17.60 -12.95
CA PRO A 358 -4.19 -18.72 -12.02
C PRO A 358 -3.44 -18.33 -10.74
N CYS A 359 -4.00 -18.71 -9.58
CA CYS A 359 -3.31 -18.56 -8.30
C CYS A 359 -2.15 -19.55 -8.18
N TYR A 360 -1.15 -19.15 -7.38
CA TYR A 360 -0.16 -20.07 -6.85
C TYR A 360 -0.79 -20.89 -5.72
N SER A 361 -0.50 -22.20 -5.68
CA SER A 361 -0.95 -23.04 -4.57
C SER A 361 -0.44 -22.48 -3.23
N GLY A 362 -1.37 -22.13 -2.33
CA GLY A 362 -1.07 -21.60 -1.00
C GLY A 362 -0.62 -20.14 -0.92
N ASP A 363 -0.64 -19.39 -2.03
CA ASP A 363 -0.09 -18.02 -2.15
C ASP A 363 1.23 -17.84 -1.39
N PRO A 364 2.33 -18.35 -1.96
CA PRO A 364 3.59 -18.46 -1.26
C PRO A 364 4.09 -17.07 -0.92
N LEU A 365 4.55 -16.94 0.33
CA LEU A 365 5.36 -15.79 0.72
C LEU A 365 6.73 -15.98 0.10
N LEU A 366 7.19 -15.01 -0.69
CA LEU A 366 8.55 -15.00 -1.18
C LEU A 366 9.44 -14.51 -0.03
N GLU A 367 10.39 -15.37 0.35
CA GLU A 367 11.35 -15.04 1.39
C GLU A 367 12.23 -13.86 0.94
N SER A 368 12.38 -12.89 1.84
CA SER A 368 13.32 -11.80 1.62
C SER A 368 14.74 -12.35 1.67
N LYS A 369 15.52 -12.16 0.61
CA LYS A 369 16.98 -12.38 0.63
C LYS A 369 17.74 -11.35 1.49
N PHE A 370 17.02 -10.43 2.13
CA PHE A 370 17.52 -9.50 3.13
C PHE A 370 16.98 -9.83 4.52
N SER A 371 17.89 -10.27 5.39
CA SER A 371 17.75 -10.16 6.84
C SER A 371 19.04 -9.51 7.35
N SER A 372 18.97 -8.35 7.98
CA SER A 372 20.03 -7.97 8.91
C SER A 372 19.44 -7.81 10.30
N ASN A 373 19.76 -8.79 11.13
CA ASN A 373 20.00 -8.55 12.55
C ASN A 373 20.97 -7.37 12.68
N ARG A 374 20.54 -6.30 13.36
CA ARG A 374 21.47 -5.56 14.21
C ARG A 374 21.41 -6.18 15.60
N SER A 375 22.53 -6.76 15.99
CA SER A 375 22.75 -7.50 17.23
C SER A 375 22.44 -6.69 18.49
N SER A 376 21.72 -7.29 19.42
CA SER A 376 22.02 -7.12 20.85
C SER A 376 22.75 -8.38 21.32
N THR A 377 23.88 -8.14 21.96
CA THR A 377 24.85 -9.12 22.48
C THR A 377 24.21 -10.18 23.37
N PRO A 378 24.67 -11.45 23.31
CA PRO A 378 24.37 -12.40 24.38
C PRO A 378 25.26 -12.06 25.58
N THR A 379 24.64 -11.61 26.67
CA THR A 379 25.28 -11.54 27.98
C THR A 379 25.80 -12.91 28.38
N ASN A 380 27.11 -12.99 28.56
CA ASN A 380 27.78 -14.06 29.30
C ASN A 380 27.12 -14.23 30.67
N VAL A 381 26.56 -15.41 30.94
CA VAL A 381 26.37 -15.90 32.30
C VAL A 381 27.24 -17.14 32.47
N VAL A 382 28.28 -16.95 33.26
CA VAL A 382 29.18 -18.00 33.73
C VAL A 382 28.58 -18.65 34.98
N ARG A 383 28.71 -19.99 35.04
CA ARG A 383 28.86 -20.89 36.22
C ARG A 383 27.62 -21.47 36.93
N ARG A 384 27.45 -22.79 36.76
CA ARG A 384 27.67 -23.92 37.72
C ARG A 384 26.81 -25.08 37.21
N GLY A 385 27.32 -26.21 36.73
CA GLY A 385 28.23 -27.14 37.39
C GLY A 385 27.40 -28.30 37.94
N PHE A 386 27.43 -29.47 37.31
CA PHE A 386 27.43 -30.79 37.95
C PHE A 386 27.70 -31.88 36.90
N ALA A 387 28.83 -32.57 37.08
CA ALA A 387 29.19 -33.80 36.38
C ALA A 387 28.36 -34.97 36.93
N GLY A 388 28.03 -35.95 36.07
CA GLY A 388 27.26 -37.12 36.52
C GLY A 388 27.05 -38.23 35.49
N ARG A 389 28.15 -38.88 35.09
CA ARG A 389 28.27 -40.31 34.70
C ARG A 389 27.64 -40.84 33.40
N CYS A 390 28.54 -41.45 32.62
CA CYS A 390 28.33 -42.59 31.74
C CYS A 390 27.42 -43.69 32.31
N SER A 391 26.62 -44.31 31.44
CA SER A 391 26.69 -45.76 31.26
C SER A 391 26.18 -46.17 29.88
N SER A 392 27.00 -46.97 29.22
CA SER A 392 26.72 -47.76 28.04
C SER A 392 25.57 -48.75 28.24
N LYS A 393 24.85 -49.07 27.15
CA LYS A 393 24.72 -50.44 26.59
C LYS A 393 23.65 -50.49 25.49
N ARG A 394 24.06 -51.10 24.37
CA ARG A 394 23.36 -52.11 23.53
C ARG A 394 21.85 -51.90 23.31
N ARG A 395 21.38 -51.76 22.08
CA ARG A 395 21.50 -52.73 20.97
C ARG A 395 21.29 -52.02 19.64
#